data_AF-V8C634-F1
#
_entry.id   AF-V8C634-F1
#
_cell.length_a   1.000
_cell.length_b   1.000
_cell.length_c   1.000
_cell.angle_alpha   90.00
_cell.angle_beta   90.00
_cell.angle_gamma   90.00
#
_symmetry.space_group_name_H-M   'P 1'
#
loop_
_entity.id
_entity.type
_entity.pdbx_description
1 polymer ?
#
loop_
_entity_poly.entity_id
_entity_poly.type
_entity_poly.pdbx_seq_one_letter_code
_entity_poly.pdbx_strand_id
1 'polypeptide(L)'
;MLQKSSLAIFALLFVSLFFASCSLHNKPSNQSSQNKRTQGQTLKALGATPNLSSPRQLPPDNPKDTPIAVRVQGNAKWCYAPQFSASAQNYSYMALISCSRDEALKARYDVLSRLAYYINNTWVCITAPGSVFSSLREADMLYLSPCVINDERQQWKIKNGQFWSVDERYSIKDDGDFLYAAWAFDEKYNEHSLDSSMLEWEKTIAPAGTLNFGFLLSWEEKSVKYYVRNDSSSTEKYPLYYNVESGHIASYDAFVPQLNCMYSNLSGGDWDWVVWGKCDDTKPPKENKAFFKPVLIGEKKVALKDRNGNYLRVTHYGIHWGVPYLAKPSYIPKDSANAASSEFIISREFQDWLALISANEGDNLPFCPAPGDPRPD
;
A
#
# COMPACT_ATOMS: atom_id res chain seq x y z
N MET A 1 -25.33 21.59 48.35
CA MET A 1 -26.17 22.78 48.11
C MET A 1 -25.75 23.40 46.78
N LEU A 2 -26.70 23.44 45.85
CA LEU A 2 -26.94 24.41 44.75
C LEU A 2 -25.73 24.78 43.85
N GLN A 3 -25.60 24.33 42.59
CA GLN A 3 -26.47 24.43 41.40
C GLN A 3 -26.67 25.87 40.87
N LYS A 4 -26.31 26.07 39.59
CA LYS A 4 -27.00 26.81 38.49
C LYS A 4 -25.97 27.54 37.61
N SER A 5 -25.71 27.13 36.36
CA SER A 5 -26.53 27.25 35.13
C SER A 5 -26.77 28.68 34.68
N SER A 6 -26.34 29.01 33.45
CA SER A 6 -27.03 29.97 32.58
C SER A 6 -26.70 29.70 31.11
N LEU A 7 -27.68 29.10 30.42
CA LEU A 7 -27.96 29.33 29.01
C LEU A 7 -28.54 30.75 28.87
N ALA A 8 -28.21 31.46 27.79
CA ALA A 8 -29.06 32.52 27.26
C ALA A 8 -29.01 32.52 25.73
N ILE A 9 -30.12 32.10 25.14
CA ILE A 9 -30.57 32.28 23.77
C ILE A 9 -31.40 33.58 23.74
N PHE A 10 -31.28 34.41 22.70
CA PHE A 10 -32.30 35.31 22.09
C PHE A 10 -31.55 36.16 21.02
N ALA A 11 -32.05 36.51 19.83
CA ALA A 11 -33.37 36.45 19.22
C ALA A 11 -33.26 36.53 17.67
N LEU A 12 -34.34 36.09 17.01
CA LEU A 12 -34.68 36.19 15.59
C LEU A 12 -34.80 37.64 15.06
N LEU A 13 -34.75 37.85 13.73
CA LEU A 13 -35.91 38.28 12.91
C LEU A 13 -35.62 38.36 11.39
N PHE A 14 -36.41 37.56 10.63
CA PHE A 14 -37.06 37.81 9.32
C PHE A 14 -36.27 38.18 8.06
N VAL A 15 -36.46 37.40 6.98
CA VAL A 15 -37.36 37.72 5.84
C VAL A 15 -37.78 36.42 5.17
N SER A 16 -39.08 36.32 4.85
CA SER A 16 -39.72 35.23 4.11
C SER A 16 -40.52 35.80 2.93
N LEU A 17 -40.74 34.92 1.93
CA LEU A 17 -41.69 34.95 0.80
C LEU A 17 -41.16 35.52 -0.53
N PHE A 18 -41.12 34.69 -1.57
CA PHE A 18 -42.29 34.48 -2.45
C PHE A 18 -42.22 33.15 -3.22
N PHE A 19 -43.39 32.51 -3.32
CA PHE A 19 -43.73 31.37 -4.18
C PHE A 19 -43.84 31.79 -5.65
N ALA A 20 -43.54 30.89 -6.59
CA ALA A 20 -44.36 30.68 -7.79
C ALA A 20 -44.01 29.36 -8.49
N SER A 21 -44.94 28.42 -8.39
CA SER A 21 -45.02 27.20 -9.20
C SER A 21 -45.53 27.55 -10.60
N CYS A 22 -45.00 26.93 -11.65
CA CYS A 22 -45.75 26.71 -12.88
C CYS A 22 -45.36 25.37 -13.50
N SER A 23 -46.33 24.47 -13.52
CA SER A 23 -46.32 23.24 -14.31
C SER A 23 -47.19 23.52 -15.54
N LEU A 24 -46.73 23.18 -16.74
CA LEU A 24 -47.60 22.91 -17.89
C LEU A 24 -46.89 21.99 -18.87
N HIS A 25 -47.57 20.88 -19.14
CA HIS A 25 -47.33 19.93 -20.22
C HIS A 25 -47.28 20.62 -21.59
N ASN A 26 -46.43 20.12 -22.48
CA ASN A 26 -46.83 19.75 -23.84
C ASN A 26 -45.81 18.81 -24.49
N LYS A 27 -46.32 17.74 -25.10
CA LYS A 27 -45.62 16.78 -25.97
C LYS A 27 -45.99 17.10 -27.45
N PRO A 28 -45.41 16.43 -28.46
CA PRO A 28 -44.56 17.06 -29.48
C PRO A 28 -45.25 17.20 -30.85
N SER A 29 -44.64 17.96 -31.77
CA SER A 29 -44.93 17.82 -33.20
C SER A 29 -43.66 17.90 -34.04
N ASN A 30 -43.56 16.96 -34.97
CA ASN A 30 -42.58 16.85 -36.04
C ASN A 30 -42.63 18.07 -36.96
N GLN A 31 -41.48 18.51 -37.49
CA GLN A 31 -41.17 18.37 -38.93
C GLN A 31 -39.82 19.00 -39.28
N SER A 32 -39.10 18.24 -40.08
CA SER A 32 -38.04 18.61 -41.03
C SER A 32 -38.07 20.07 -41.53
N SER A 33 -36.88 20.68 -41.65
CA SER A 33 -36.23 20.82 -42.96
C SER A 33 -34.98 21.68 -42.87
N GLN A 34 -34.03 21.31 -43.72
CA GLN A 34 -32.75 21.95 -43.94
C GLN A 34 -32.88 23.46 -44.19
N ASN A 35 -31.93 24.24 -43.68
CA ASN A 35 -31.42 25.36 -44.45
C ASN A 35 -29.96 25.67 -44.09
N LYS A 36 -29.09 25.39 -45.05
CA LYS A 36 -27.71 25.88 -45.13
C LYS A 36 -27.74 27.40 -45.21
N ARG A 37 -27.06 28.08 -44.29
CA ARG A 37 -26.47 29.40 -44.56
C ARG A 37 -25.02 29.41 -44.08
N THR A 38 -24.16 29.39 -45.09
CA THR A 38 -22.75 29.75 -45.07
C THR A 38 -22.64 31.23 -44.69
N GLN A 39 -21.96 31.53 -43.58
CA GLN A 39 -21.23 32.79 -43.42
C GLN A 39 -19.87 32.45 -42.82
N GLY A 40 -18.84 32.63 -43.65
CA GLY A 40 -17.45 32.53 -43.26
C GLY A 40 -17.09 33.66 -42.31
N GLN A 41 -16.56 33.29 -41.16
CA GLN A 41 -15.70 34.17 -40.38
C GLN A 41 -14.32 33.53 -40.30
N THR A 42 -13.38 34.25 -40.89
CA THR A 42 -11.95 33.95 -40.98
C THR A 42 -11.33 34.06 -39.58
N LEU A 43 -11.18 32.93 -38.88
CA LEU A 43 -10.32 32.84 -37.70
C LEU A 43 -8.89 32.61 -38.18
N LYS A 44 -8.09 33.68 -38.13
CA LYS A 44 -6.65 33.66 -38.32
C LYS A 44 -6.03 32.60 -37.41
N ALA A 45 -5.33 31.64 -38.01
CA ALA A 45 -4.51 30.67 -37.31
C ALA A 45 -3.42 31.40 -36.49
N LEU A 46 -3.61 31.43 -35.18
CA LEU A 46 -2.56 31.75 -34.22
C LEU A 46 -1.75 30.47 -33.97
N GLY A 47 -0.48 30.53 -34.37
CA GLY A 47 0.65 29.77 -33.83
C GLY A 47 0.43 28.27 -33.60
N ALA A 48 1.00 27.46 -34.48
CA ALA A 48 1.27 26.06 -34.20
C ALA A 48 2.02 25.93 -32.86
N THR A 49 1.33 25.37 -31.87
CA THR A 49 1.94 24.87 -30.64
C THR A 49 2.95 23.78 -31.01
N PRO A 50 4.14 23.76 -30.40
CA PRO A 50 5.10 22.69 -30.65
C PRO A 50 4.45 21.37 -30.21
N ASN A 51 4.53 20.36 -31.07
CA ASN A 51 4.18 18.98 -30.76
C ASN A 51 4.84 18.58 -29.43
N LEU A 52 4.06 18.57 -28.34
CA LEU A 52 4.43 17.83 -27.14
C LEU A 52 4.32 16.35 -27.49
N SER A 53 5.40 15.78 -28.02
CA SER A 53 5.57 14.33 -28.01
C SER A 53 5.44 13.86 -26.57
N SER A 54 4.52 12.95 -26.28
CA SER A 54 4.39 12.33 -24.96
C SER A 54 5.77 11.85 -24.48
N PRO A 55 6.14 12.09 -23.21
CA PRO A 55 7.44 11.69 -22.70
C PRO A 55 7.67 10.20 -22.93
N ARG A 56 8.77 9.85 -23.60
CA ARG A 56 9.13 8.46 -23.88
C ARG A 56 9.45 7.76 -22.56
N GLN A 57 8.61 6.80 -22.18
CA GLN A 57 8.90 5.91 -21.06
C GLN A 57 10.04 4.97 -21.47
N LEU A 58 11.16 5.04 -20.74
CA LEU A 58 12.26 4.09 -20.89
C LEU A 58 12.03 2.90 -19.94
N PRO A 59 12.33 1.67 -20.38
CA PRO A 59 12.32 0.54 -19.48
C PRO A 59 13.37 0.74 -18.37
N PRO A 60 13.15 0.17 -17.17
CA PRO A 60 14.16 0.20 -16.12
C PRO A 60 15.41 -0.58 -16.54
N ASP A 61 16.54 -0.25 -15.94
CA ASP A 61 17.82 -0.89 -16.17
C ASP A 61 17.82 -2.34 -15.62
N ASN A 62 18.74 -3.16 -16.12
CA ASN A 62 19.01 -4.44 -15.48
C ASN A 62 19.59 -4.20 -14.08
N PRO A 63 19.06 -4.85 -13.03
CA PRO A 63 19.55 -4.67 -11.67
C PRO A 63 21.05 -4.98 -11.53
N LYS A 64 21.74 -4.19 -10.72
CA LYS A 64 23.16 -4.35 -10.38
C LYS A 64 23.34 -4.78 -8.94
N ASP A 65 22.47 -5.67 -8.47
CA ASP A 65 22.37 -6.08 -7.07
C ASP A 65 23.74 -6.52 -6.52
N THR A 66 24.21 -5.82 -5.50
CA THR A 66 25.53 -5.98 -4.87
C THR A 66 25.41 -5.63 -3.39
N PRO A 67 26.32 -6.09 -2.50
CA PRO A 67 26.30 -5.67 -1.11
C PRO A 67 26.48 -4.15 -1.01
N ILE A 68 25.72 -3.51 -0.12
CA ILE A 68 25.79 -2.06 0.07
C ILE A 68 27.09 -1.72 0.78
N ALA A 69 28.10 -1.30 0.02
CA ALA A 69 29.40 -0.95 0.55
C ALA A 69 29.47 0.54 0.93
N VAL A 70 30.00 0.81 2.12
CA VAL A 70 30.17 2.15 2.68
C VAL A 70 31.59 2.37 3.20
N ARG A 71 31.96 3.64 3.34
CA ARG A 71 33.15 4.15 4.00
C ARG A 71 32.76 4.76 5.33
N VAL A 72 33.22 4.14 6.40
CA VAL A 72 33.04 4.61 7.78
C VAL A 72 34.24 5.46 8.22
N GLN A 73 34.25 5.90 9.49
CA GLN A 73 35.37 6.63 10.06
C GLN A 73 36.73 5.94 9.79
N GLY A 74 37.75 6.75 9.45
CA GLY A 74 39.05 6.24 9.04
C GLY A 74 39.10 5.66 7.61
N ASN A 75 38.05 5.88 6.81
CA ASN A 75 37.93 5.42 5.41
C ASN A 75 37.94 3.89 5.24
N ALA A 76 37.61 3.16 6.30
CA ALA A 76 37.48 1.71 6.26
C ALA A 76 36.24 1.30 5.45
N LYS A 77 36.37 0.24 4.64
CA LYS A 77 35.28 -0.29 3.81
C LYS A 77 34.50 -1.35 4.57
N TRP A 78 33.20 -1.12 4.72
CA TRP A 78 32.26 -2.04 5.38
C TRP A 78 31.01 -2.21 4.52
N CYS A 79 30.24 -3.25 4.80
CA CYS A 79 28.99 -3.54 4.12
C CYS A 79 27.84 -3.66 5.10
N TYR A 80 26.66 -3.22 4.68
CA TYR A 80 25.44 -3.47 5.42
C TYR A 80 25.10 -4.95 5.35
N ALA A 81 24.63 -5.51 6.47
CA ALA A 81 24.19 -6.89 6.54
C ALA A 81 22.92 -7.03 7.39
N PRO A 82 21.83 -7.62 6.85
CA PRO A 82 20.64 -7.92 7.62
C PRO A 82 20.91 -9.06 8.60
N GLN A 83 20.39 -8.94 9.82
CA GLN A 83 20.50 -9.93 10.89
C GLN A 83 19.10 -10.23 11.44
N PHE A 84 18.85 -11.49 11.81
CA PHE A 84 17.57 -11.94 12.37
C PHE A 84 17.79 -12.55 13.75
N SER A 85 17.05 -12.07 14.76
CA SER A 85 17.21 -12.51 16.14
C SER A 85 15.92 -12.33 16.93
N ALA A 86 15.58 -13.33 17.76
CA ALA A 86 14.46 -13.26 18.71
C ALA A 86 14.65 -12.18 19.78
N SER A 87 15.89 -11.72 20.01
CA SER A 87 16.18 -10.65 20.98
C SER A 87 16.04 -9.24 20.40
N ALA A 88 15.88 -9.10 19.08
CA ALA A 88 15.71 -7.80 18.44
C ALA A 88 14.25 -7.35 18.52
N GLN A 89 14.02 -6.05 18.76
CA GLN A 89 12.66 -5.50 18.94
C GLN A 89 11.70 -5.82 17.78
N ASN A 90 12.21 -5.84 16.55
CA ASN A 90 11.46 -6.17 15.33
C ASN A 90 11.92 -7.49 14.70
N TYR A 91 12.50 -8.39 15.52
CA TYR A 91 13.09 -9.67 15.12
C TYR A 91 14.25 -9.58 14.11
N SER A 92 14.65 -8.37 13.75
CA SER A 92 15.73 -8.11 12.81
C SER A 92 16.39 -6.77 13.07
N TYR A 93 17.62 -6.63 12.59
CA TYR A 93 18.39 -5.39 12.60
C TYR A 93 19.41 -5.36 11.46
N MET A 94 20.05 -4.21 11.24
CA MET A 94 21.12 -4.05 10.26
C MET A 94 22.47 -3.86 10.97
N ALA A 95 23.47 -4.64 10.56
CA ALA A 95 24.84 -4.56 11.06
C ALA A 95 25.81 -4.02 10.00
N LEU A 96 26.93 -3.47 10.45
CA LEU A 96 28.13 -3.24 9.64
C LEU A 96 29.07 -4.44 9.78
N ILE A 97 29.39 -5.06 8.65
CA ILE A 97 30.34 -6.18 8.61
C ILE A 97 31.35 -6.03 7.48
N SER A 98 32.43 -6.82 7.53
CA SER A 98 33.35 -6.92 6.41
C SER A 98 32.62 -7.35 5.14
N CYS A 99 32.83 -6.62 4.03
CA CYS A 99 32.22 -6.94 2.73
C CYS A 99 32.62 -8.30 2.14
N SER A 100 33.64 -8.94 2.69
CA SER A 100 34.10 -10.28 2.27
C SER A 100 33.33 -11.43 2.91
N ARG A 101 32.48 -11.13 3.88
CA ARG A 101 31.67 -12.10 4.61
C ARG A 101 30.42 -12.48 3.80
N ASP A 102 30.01 -13.74 3.91
CA ASP A 102 28.83 -14.26 3.21
C ASP A 102 27.53 -13.60 3.69
N GLU A 103 27.51 -13.05 4.91
CA GLU A 103 26.38 -12.28 5.44
C GLU A 103 26.21 -10.90 4.77
N ALA A 104 27.20 -10.44 3.99
CA ALA A 104 27.09 -9.21 3.20
C ALA A 104 26.27 -9.52 1.94
N LEU A 105 24.95 -9.59 2.13
CA LEU A 105 24.01 -9.98 1.06
C LEU A 105 23.89 -8.90 -0.01
N LYS A 106 23.56 -9.33 -1.23
CA LYS A 106 23.27 -8.42 -2.33
C LYS A 106 21.98 -7.65 -2.06
N ALA A 107 22.02 -6.35 -2.28
CA ALA A 107 20.86 -5.48 -2.15
C ALA A 107 20.56 -4.75 -3.47
N ARG A 108 19.29 -4.39 -3.63
CA ARG A 108 18.78 -3.56 -4.71
C ARG A 108 18.41 -2.19 -4.16
N TYR A 109 18.79 -1.14 -4.89
CA TYR A 109 18.12 0.16 -4.81
C TYR A 109 17.16 0.26 -5.99
N ASP A 110 15.86 0.25 -5.72
CA ASP A 110 14.85 0.17 -6.77
C ASP A 110 14.21 1.52 -7.12
N VAL A 111 13.42 1.54 -8.20
CA VAL A 111 12.68 2.73 -8.68
C VAL A 111 11.72 3.35 -7.65
N LEU A 112 11.43 2.65 -6.55
CA LEU A 112 10.62 3.15 -5.44
C LEU A 112 11.49 3.71 -4.31
N SER A 113 12.79 3.90 -4.56
CA SER A 113 13.79 4.37 -3.62
C SER A 113 13.97 3.45 -2.41
N ARG A 114 13.74 2.14 -2.56
CA ARG A 114 13.85 1.19 -1.43
C ARG A 114 15.18 0.45 -1.46
N LEU A 115 15.73 0.17 -0.28
CA LEU A 115 16.91 -0.67 -0.09
C LEU A 115 16.45 -2.10 0.23
N ALA A 116 16.41 -2.95 -0.78
CA ALA A 116 15.75 -4.25 -0.75
C ALA A 116 16.75 -5.41 -0.77
N TYR A 117 16.51 -6.42 0.06
CA TYR A 117 17.20 -7.71 0.05
C TYR A 117 16.21 -8.80 -0.36
N TYR A 118 16.69 -9.79 -1.11
CA TYR A 118 15.92 -10.98 -1.45
C TYR A 118 16.37 -12.15 -0.58
N ILE A 119 15.57 -12.50 0.43
CA ILE A 119 15.90 -13.48 1.47
C ILE A 119 14.75 -14.47 1.57
N ASN A 120 15.05 -15.78 1.55
CA ASN A 120 14.04 -16.84 1.60
C ASN A 120 12.89 -16.63 0.59
N ASN A 121 13.26 -16.28 -0.64
CA ASN A 121 12.35 -15.94 -1.74
C ASN A 121 11.42 -14.73 -1.49
N THR A 122 11.68 -13.93 -0.45
CA THR A 122 10.88 -12.77 -0.08
C THR A 122 11.71 -11.50 -0.18
N TRP A 123 11.15 -10.43 -0.75
CA TRP A 123 11.76 -9.12 -0.76
C TRP A 123 11.47 -8.39 0.56
N VAL A 124 12.54 -8.11 1.31
CA VAL A 124 12.49 -7.34 2.56
C VAL A 124 13.32 -6.07 2.43
N CYS A 125 12.83 -4.98 3.01
CA CYS A 125 13.39 -3.64 2.84
C CYS A 125 13.88 -3.08 4.17
N ILE A 126 15.00 -2.35 4.11
CA ILE A 126 15.47 -1.55 5.25
C ILE A 126 14.40 -0.50 5.58
N THR A 127 13.91 -0.55 6.81
CA THR A 127 12.78 0.25 7.27
C THR A 127 13.19 1.11 8.47
N ALA A 128 12.90 2.40 8.41
CA ALA A 128 13.06 3.30 9.55
C ALA A 128 12.03 2.97 10.66
N PRO A 129 12.43 2.94 11.94
CA PRO A 129 11.49 2.77 13.05
C PRO A 129 10.42 3.85 13.10
N GLY A 130 9.19 3.45 13.46
CA GLY A 130 8.09 4.39 13.64
C GLY A 130 8.36 5.45 14.70
N SER A 131 9.18 5.13 15.71
CA SER A 131 9.64 6.07 16.74
C SER A 131 10.40 7.26 16.15
N VAL A 132 11.26 7.03 15.15
CA VAL A 132 12.03 8.07 14.47
C VAL A 132 11.15 8.84 13.48
N PHE A 133 10.38 8.10 12.68
CA PHE A 133 9.50 8.67 11.66
C PHE A 133 8.45 9.63 12.25
N SER A 134 7.86 9.23 13.38
CA SER A 134 6.86 10.02 14.12
C SER A 134 7.46 10.99 15.15
N SER A 135 8.77 11.25 15.11
CA SER A 135 9.45 12.22 15.97
C SER A 135 9.35 11.96 17.47
N LEU A 136 9.19 10.69 17.87
CA LEU A 136 9.16 10.27 19.27
C LEU A 136 10.58 10.02 19.82
N ARG A 137 11.54 9.72 18.94
CA ARG A 137 12.95 9.54 19.25
C ARG A 137 13.80 10.17 18.15
N GLU A 138 14.99 10.66 18.54
CA GLU A 138 15.98 11.23 17.62
C GLU A 138 16.70 10.15 16.81
N ALA A 139 16.84 8.96 17.37
CA ALA A 139 17.44 7.82 16.69
C ALA A 139 16.88 6.49 17.21
N ASP A 140 16.83 5.49 16.33
CA ASP A 140 16.44 4.12 16.67
C ASP A 140 16.94 3.15 15.60
N MET A 141 17.11 1.88 15.98
CA MET A 141 17.82 0.87 15.17
C MET A 141 17.00 0.47 13.95
N LEU A 142 17.63 0.43 12.77
CA LEU A 142 16.99 -0.03 11.54
C LEU A 142 16.61 -1.50 11.62
N TYR A 143 15.53 -1.87 10.93
CA TYR A 143 15.06 -3.25 10.85
C TYR A 143 14.57 -3.59 9.44
N LEU A 144 14.24 -4.86 9.22
CA LEU A 144 13.74 -5.36 7.94
C LEU A 144 12.25 -5.67 8.05
N SER A 145 11.50 -5.26 7.05
CA SER A 145 10.09 -5.64 6.87
C SER A 145 9.78 -5.89 5.39
N PRO A 146 8.68 -6.58 5.03
CA PRO A 146 8.35 -6.81 3.63
C PRO A 146 8.35 -5.50 2.84
N CYS A 147 8.96 -5.52 1.67
CA CYS A 147 9.03 -4.35 0.80
C CYS A 147 7.63 -3.97 0.33
N VAL A 148 7.13 -2.80 0.72
CA VAL A 148 5.80 -2.30 0.33
C VAL A 148 5.92 -0.98 -0.43
N ILE A 149 4.89 -0.65 -1.21
CA ILE A 149 4.89 0.58 -2.03
C ILE A 149 4.36 1.81 -1.29
N ASN A 150 3.67 1.60 -0.16
CA ASN A 150 2.92 2.62 0.57
C ASN A 150 3.49 2.92 1.97
N ASP A 151 4.78 2.63 2.20
CA ASP A 151 5.47 2.96 3.44
C ASP A 151 6.67 3.87 3.17
N GLU A 152 6.53 5.15 3.50
CA GLU A 152 7.58 6.15 3.33
C GLU A 152 8.84 5.85 4.16
N ARG A 153 8.72 5.04 5.23
CA ARG A 153 9.86 4.63 6.07
C ARG A 153 10.81 3.68 5.35
N GLN A 154 10.40 3.13 4.21
CA GLN A 154 11.24 2.30 3.35
C GLN A 154 11.87 3.08 2.20
N GLN A 155 11.56 4.37 2.06
CA GLN A 155 12.04 5.20 0.96
C GLN A 155 13.25 6.03 1.40
N TRP A 156 14.35 5.84 0.69
CA TRP A 156 15.65 6.43 0.98
C TRP A 156 16.15 7.20 -0.23
N LYS A 157 16.39 8.51 -0.05
CA LYS A 157 17.03 9.37 -1.04
C LYS A 157 18.53 9.32 -0.86
N ILE A 158 19.29 9.09 -1.94
CA ILE A 158 20.75 9.20 -1.90
C ILE A 158 21.16 10.67 -2.08
N LYS A 159 21.91 11.21 -1.13
CA LYS A 159 22.44 12.58 -1.15
C LYS A 159 23.83 12.59 -0.55
N ASN A 160 24.83 13.07 -1.28
CA ASN A 160 26.23 13.10 -0.87
C ASN A 160 26.75 11.71 -0.43
N GLY A 161 26.30 10.65 -1.10
CA GLY A 161 26.65 9.27 -0.75
C GLY A 161 25.99 8.74 0.53
N GLN A 162 25.08 9.48 1.15
CA GLN A 162 24.31 9.05 2.33
C GLN A 162 22.87 8.73 1.97
N PHE A 163 22.23 7.85 2.74
CA PHE A 163 20.81 7.53 2.62
C PHE A 163 19.99 8.38 3.57
N TRP A 164 19.19 9.28 3.01
CA TRP A 164 18.31 10.18 3.73
C TRP A 164 16.85 9.76 3.60
N SER A 165 16.02 10.09 4.59
CA SER A 165 14.58 10.09 4.39
C SER A 165 14.20 11.04 3.25
N VAL A 166 13.05 10.81 2.61
CA VAL A 166 12.59 11.63 1.48
C VAL A 166 12.47 13.12 1.87
N ASP A 167 12.04 13.38 3.09
CA ASP A 167 11.91 14.72 3.69
C ASP A 167 13.22 15.25 4.33
N GLU A 168 14.31 14.50 4.23
CA GLU A 168 15.65 14.82 4.75
C GLU A 168 15.72 15.06 6.28
N ARG A 169 14.71 14.64 7.06
CA ARG A 169 14.71 14.77 8.53
C ARG A 169 15.70 13.84 9.23
N TYR A 170 15.93 12.66 8.68
CA TYR A 170 16.84 11.66 9.24
C TYR A 170 17.62 10.94 8.14
N SER A 171 18.73 10.32 8.51
CA SER A 171 19.57 9.52 7.62
C SER A 171 19.96 8.19 8.26
N ILE A 172 20.49 7.28 7.45
CA ILE A 172 21.14 6.06 7.94
C ILE A 172 22.51 6.45 8.50
N LYS A 173 22.71 6.19 9.79
CA LYS A 173 23.97 6.39 10.53
C LYS A 173 24.37 5.08 11.23
N ASP A 174 25.56 5.02 11.83
CA ASP A 174 26.06 3.85 12.56
C ASP A 174 26.64 4.18 13.93
N ASP A 175 26.82 3.19 14.79
CA ASP A 175 27.59 3.29 16.05
C ASP A 175 28.95 2.57 16.00
N GLY A 176 29.36 2.11 14.82
CA GLY A 176 30.50 1.24 14.57
C GLY A 176 30.14 -0.21 14.29
N ASP A 177 29.00 -0.69 14.82
CA ASP A 177 28.58 -2.10 14.70
C ASP A 177 27.19 -2.25 14.06
N PHE A 178 26.25 -1.36 14.37
CA PHE A 178 24.85 -1.42 13.93
C PHE A 178 24.42 -0.14 13.23
N LEU A 179 23.36 -0.26 12.41
CA LEU A 179 22.80 0.87 11.68
C LEU A 179 21.51 1.40 12.32
N TYR A 180 21.38 2.72 12.28
CA TYR A 180 20.30 3.47 12.90
C TYR A 180 19.68 4.44 11.88
N ALA A 181 18.38 4.66 11.99
CA ALA A 181 17.79 5.88 11.47
C ALA A 181 18.01 6.96 12.52
N ALA A 182 18.72 8.03 12.19
CA ALA A 182 19.07 9.10 13.12
C ALA A 182 18.79 10.47 12.50
N TRP A 183 18.23 11.37 13.30
CA TRP A 183 17.88 12.72 12.87
C TRP A 183 19.10 13.51 12.42
N ALA A 184 18.90 14.46 11.51
CA ALA A 184 19.98 15.20 10.87
C ALA A 184 20.95 15.87 11.87
N PHE A 185 20.42 16.35 13.00
CA PHE A 185 21.19 17.02 14.05
C PHE A 185 21.72 16.08 15.14
N ASP A 186 21.46 14.77 15.06
CA ASP A 186 22.03 13.83 16.02
C ASP A 186 23.54 13.69 15.75
N GLU A 187 24.34 13.94 16.79
CA GLU A 187 25.81 13.85 16.77
C GLU A 187 26.34 12.57 17.45
N LYS A 188 25.45 11.70 17.94
CA LYS A 188 25.83 10.48 18.67
C LYS A 188 26.22 9.36 17.72
N TYR A 189 25.55 9.28 16.57
CA TYR A 189 25.81 8.27 15.55
C TYR A 189 26.70 8.83 14.44
N ASN A 190 27.57 7.96 13.93
CA ASN A 190 28.52 8.26 12.89
C ASN A 190 27.86 8.35 11.53
N GLU A 191 28.25 9.35 10.76
CA GLU A 191 27.97 9.38 9.34
C GLU A 191 28.96 8.49 8.58
N HIS A 192 28.46 7.79 7.57
CA HIS A 192 29.25 7.05 6.58
C HIS A 192 28.71 7.36 5.19
N SER A 193 29.51 7.11 4.17
CA SER A 193 29.12 7.38 2.78
C SER A 193 29.30 6.14 1.91
N LEU A 194 28.55 6.04 0.82
CA LEU A 194 28.71 4.99 -0.17
C LEU A 194 30.16 4.91 -0.66
N ASP A 195 30.69 3.69 -0.70
CA ASP A 195 32.00 3.43 -1.32
C ASP A 195 31.94 3.75 -2.81
N SER A 196 33.06 4.17 -3.40
CA SER A 196 33.11 4.51 -4.82
C SER A 196 32.77 3.34 -5.76
N SER A 197 32.87 2.09 -5.29
CA SER A 197 32.38 0.93 -6.04
C SER A 197 30.86 0.89 -6.23
N MET A 198 30.09 1.69 -5.49
CA MET A 198 28.63 1.74 -5.56
C MET A 198 28.11 2.74 -6.61
N LEU A 199 28.98 3.47 -7.32
CA LEU A 199 28.57 4.51 -8.28
C LEU A 199 27.69 3.98 -9.42
N GLU A 200 27.94 2.77 -9.91
CA GLU A 200 27.08 2.15 -10.94
C GLU A 200 25.75 1.71 -10.36
N TRP A 201 25.78 1.10 -9.16
CA TRP A 201 24.58 0.66 -8.44
C TRP A 201 23.64 1.83 -8.11
N GLU A 202 24.19 2.95 -7.61
CA GLU A 202 23.44 4.17 -7.32
C GLU A 202 22.76 4.76 -8.56
N LYS A 203 23.42 4.71 -9.71
CA LYS A 203 22.89 5.26 -10.98
C LYS A 203 21.90 4.34 -11.67
N THR A 204 21.82 3.07 -11.27
CA THR A 204 20.98 2.06 -11.93
C THR A 204 19.52 2.30 -11.56
N ILE A 205 18.64 2.48 -12.55
CA ILE A 205 17.19 2.56 -12.34
C ILE A 205 16.63 1.14 -12.31
N ALA A 206 16.82 0.41 -11.20
CA ALA A 206 16.43 -1.00 -11.12
C ALA A 206 14.92 -1.18 -10.87
N PRO A 207 14.24 -2.14 -11.52
CA PRO A 207 12.84 -2.43 -11.24
C PRO A 207 12.63 -2.89 -9.79
N ALA A 208 11.48 -2.52 -9.23
CA ALA A 208 11.02 -3.03 -7.94
C ALA A 208 11.01 -4.57 -7.94
N GLY A 209 11.57 -5.18 -6.89
CA GLY A 209 11.60 -6.64 -6.76
C GLY A 209 10.22 -7.25 -6.50
N THR A 210 9.35 -6.51 -5.81
CA THR A 210 7.96 -6.85 -5.53
C THR A 210 7.12 -5.58 -5.42
N LEU A 211 5.83 -5.72 -5.69
CA LEU A 211 4.81 -4.68 -5.59
C LEU A 211 3.78 -5.05 -4.52
N ASN A 212 4.23 -5.21 -3.28
CA ASN A 212 3.34 -5.43 -2.15
C ASN A 212 2.75 -4.10 -1.63
N PHE A 213 1.52 -4.16 -1.14
CA PHE A 213 0.86 -3.09 -0.43
C PHE A 213 0.63 -3.54 1.01
N GLY A 214 1.15 -2.79 1.99
CA GLY A 214 0.88 -3.03 3.40
C GLY A 214 -0.50 -2.49 3.75
N PHE A 215 -1.38 -3.32 4.28
CA PHE A 215 -2.75 -2.91 4.61
C PHE A 215 -3.29 -3.60 5.87
N LEU A 216 -4.40 -3.07 6.37
CA LEU A 216 -5.17 -3.67 7.45
C LEU A 216 -6.47 -4.22 6.86
N LEU A 217 -6.76 -5.50 7.05
CA LEU A 217 -8.05 -6.08 6.69
C LEU A 217 -8.90 -6.26 7.94
N SER A 218 -10.09 -5.70 7.95
CA SER A 218 -10.97 -5.74 9.12
C SER A 218 -12.44 -5.92 8.75
N TRP A 219 -13.24 -6.27 9.73
CA TRP A 219 -14.71 -6.26 9.67
C TRP A 219 -15.23 -5.61 10.95
N GLU A 220 -16.52 -5.27 10.98
CA GLU A 220 -17.11 -4.53 12.08
C GLU A 220 -18.36 -5.25 12.61
N GLU A 221 -18.44 -5.37 13.93
CA GLU A 221 -19.62 -5.84 14.64
C GLU A 221 -19.96 -4.85 15.75
N LYS A 222 -21.19 -4.32 15.78
CA LYS A 222 -21.67 -3.38 16.83
C LYS A 222 -20.68 -2.22 17.08
N SER A 223 -20.15 -1.64 16.01
CA SER A 223 -19.17 -0.54 16.06
C SER A 223 -17.79 -0.91 16.60
N VAL A 224 -17.50 -2.20 16.80
CA VAL A 224 -16.18 -2.71 17.16
C VAL A 224 -15.52 -3.28 15.92
N LYS A 225 -14.29 -2.82 15.65
CA LYS A 225 -13.49 -3.27 14.51
C LYS A 225 -12.61 -4.45 14.91
N TYR A 226 -12.68 -5.51 14.11
CA TYR A 226 -11.88 -6.72 14.26
C TYR A 226 -11.00 -6.92 13.03
N TYR A 227 -9.69 -7.05 13.24
CA TYR A 227 -8.70 -7.27 12.21
C TYR A 227 -8.52 -8.76 11.97
N VAL A 228 -8.53 -9.16 10.71
CA VAL A 228 -8.33 -10.54 10.28
C VAL A 228 -6.87 -10.94 10.53
N ARG A 229 -6.68 -12.14 11.07
CA ARG A 229 -5.40 -12.79 11.32
C ARG A 229 -5.43 -14.22 10.76
N ASN A 230 -4.33 -14.93 10.92
CA ASN A 230 -4.28 -16.37 10.63
C ASN A 230 -5.34 -17.09 11.49
N ASP A 231 -6.30 -17.71 10.80
CA ASP A 231 -7.42 -18.49 11.36
C ASP A 231 -8.23 -17.80 12.48
N SER A 232 -8.25 -16.47 12.55
CA SER A 232 -8.94 -15.73 13.62
C SER A 232 -9.14 -14.25 13.30
N SER A 233 -9.86 -13.54 14.16
CA SER A 233 -9.91 -12.08 14.17
C SER A 233 -9.70 -11.53 15.58
N SER A 234 -9.13 -10.33 15.70
CA SER A 234 -8.86 -9.67 16.99
C SER A 234 -8.99 -8.15 16.89
N THR A 235 -9.19 -7.46 18.02
CA THR A 235 -9.27 -6.00 18.07
C THR A 235 -7.92 -5.31 17.86
N GLU A 236 -6.80 -6.01 18.05
CA GLU A 236 -5.48 -5.44 17.80
C GLU A 236 -5.14 -5.52 16.31
N LYS A 237 -4.59 -4.42 15.78
CA LYS A 237 -4.18 -4.29 14.39
C LYS A 237 -3.22 -5.41 14.01
N TYR A 238 -3.46 -6.00 12.84
CA TYR A 238 -2.60 -7.04 12.28
C TYR A 238 -2.27 -6.67 10.84
N PRO A 239 -1.01 -6.31 10.55
CA PRO A 239 -0.61 -5.94 9.20
C PRO A 239 -0.65 -7.16 8.28
N LEU A 240 -1.26 -6.99 7.12
CA LEU A 240 -1.22 -7.93 6.00
C LEU A 240 -0.59 -7.25 4.79
N TYR A 241 -0.13 -8.07 3.86
CA TYR A 241 0.53 -7.63 2.64
C TYR A 241 -0.25 -8.15 1.44
N TYR A 242 -0.69 -7.25 0.57
CA TYR A 242 -1.35 -7.59 -0.69
C TYR A 242 -0.36 -7.43 -1.84
N ASN A 243 -0.04 -8.51 -2.53
CA ASN A 243 0.80 -8.44 -3.72
C ASN A 243 -0.07 -8.13 -4.95
N VAL A 244 0.19 -7.01 -5.64
CA VAL A 244 -0.66 -6.58 -6.76
C VAL A 244 -0.50 -7.45 -8.02
N GLU A 245 0.61 -8.18 -8.15
CA GLU A 245 0.90 -9.02 -9.31
C GLU A 245 0.35 -10.44 -9.12
N SER A 246 0.52 -11.02 -7.94
CA SER A 246 0.09 -12.38 -7.63
C SER A 246 -1.32 -12.46 -7.01
N GLY A 247 -1.86 -11.34 -6.52
CA GLY A 247 -3.12 -11.29 -5.77
C GLY A 247 -3.05 -11.96 -4.39
N HIS A 248 -1.85 -12.25 -3.88
CA HIS A 248 -1.67 -12.89 -2.58
C HIS A 248 -2.00 -11.92 -1.44
N ILE A 249 -2.70 -12.41 -0.42
CA ILE A 249 -2.84 -11.75 0.88
C ILE A 249 -2.03 -12.56 1.88
N ALA A 250 -1.00 -11.94 2.47
CA ALA A 250 -0.06 -12.62 3.34
C ALA A 250 0.10 -11.94 4.69
N SER A 251 0.30 -12.75 5.74
CA SER A 251 1.00 -12.32 6.95
C SER A 251 2.51 -12.50 6.77
N TYR A 252 3.31 -11.90 7.66
CA TYR A 252 4.76 -12.01 7.65
C TYR A 252 5.29 -12.51 8.99
N ASP A 253 6.17 -13.50 8.95
CA ASP A 253 7.01 -13.89 10.08
C ASP A 253 8.33 -13.10 9.99
N ALA A 254 8.61 -12.30 11.01
CA ALA A 254 9.82 -11.47 11.04
C ALA A 254 11.04 -12.21 11.59
N PHE A 255 10.85 -13.30 12.34
CA PHE A 255 11.95 -14.10 12.89
C PHE A 255 12.54 -15.01 11.81
N VAL A 256 11.67 -15.62 11.01
CA VAL A 256 12.06 -16.29 9.76
C VAL A 256 11.45 -15.49 8.63
N PRO A 257 12.21 -14.64 7.90
CA PRO A 257 11.67 -13.70 6.93
C PRO A 257 10.92 -14.43 5.83
N GLN A 258 9.62 -14.63 6.03
CA GLN A 258 8.80 -15.54 5.26
C GLN A 258 7.35 -15.06 5.25
N LEU A 259 6.73 -15.18 4.08
CA LEU A 259 5.32 -14.90 3.89
C LEU A 259 4.45 -16.13 4.16
N ASN A 260 3.28 -15.89 4.73
CA ASN A 260 2.25 -16.90 4.96
C ASN A 260 0.94 -16.40 4.37
N CYS A 261 0.54 -16.96 3.23
CA CYS A 261 -0.59 -16.51 2.44
C CYS A 261 -1.89 -17.19 2.86
N MET A 262 -2.99 -16.47 2.69
CA MET A 262 -4.34 -17.03 2.68
C MET A 262 -4.55 -17.84 1.39
N TYR A 263 -5.15 -19.03 1.48
CA TYR A 263 -5.49 -19.90 0.36
C TYR A 263 -6.98 -20.25 0.36
N SER A 264 -7.57 -20.28 -0.83
CA SER A 264 -8.89 -20.88 -1.06
C SER A 264 -8.78 -22.40 -1.03
N ASN A 265 -9.46 -23.04 -0.06
CA ASN A 265 -9.55 -24.49 0.04
C ASN A 265 -10.82 -25.08 -0.61
N LEU A 266 -11.67 -24.23 -1.18
CA LEU A 266 -12.99 -24.63 -1.67
C LEU A 266 -12.88 -25.65 -2.82
N SER A 267 -13.20 -26.91 -2.53
CA SER A 267 -13.10 -28.02 -3.47
C SER A 267 -14.45 -28.75 -3.61
N GLY A 268 -15.23 -28.35 -4.61
CA GLY A 268 -16.53 -28.97 -4.93
C GLY A 268 -17.69 -28.56 -4.00
N GLY A 269 -17.45 -28.38 -2.69
CA GLY A 269 -18.43 -27.91 -1.71
C GLY A 269 -18.93 -26.49 -1.95
N ASP A 270 -19.96 -26.07 -1.20
CA ASP A 270 -20.58 -24.74 -1.33
C ASP A 270 -19.85 -23.64 -0.55
N TRP A 271 -19.16 -24.02 0.51
CA TRP A 271 -18.26 -23.18 1.29
C TRP A 271 -17.17 -24.05 1.94
N ASP A 272 -16.05 -23.43 2.31
CA ASP A 272 -14.96 -24.07 3.07
C ASP A 272 -14.09 -23.00 3.73
N TRP A 273 -13.42 -23.34 4.83
CA TRP A 273 -12.50 -22.44 5.53
C TRP A 273 -11.33 -22.05 4.62
N VAL A 274 -10.80 -20.83 4.79
CA VAL A 274 -9.48 -20.54 4.22
C VAL A 274 -8.43 -21.30 5.01
N VAL A 275 -7.31 -21.58 4.37
CA VAL A 275 -6.13 -22.11 5.04
C VAL A 275 -4.98 -21.15 4.85
N TRP A 276 -4.12 -21.04 5.86
CA TRP A 276 -2.92 -20.23 5.78
C TRP A 276 -1.71 -21.13 5.58
N GLY A 277 -0.84 -20.76 4.64
CA GLY A 277 0.34 -21.56 4.31
C GLY A 277 1.48 -20.75 3.70
N LYS A 278 2.67 -21.34 3.70
CA LYS A 278 3.87 -20.70 3.13
C LYS A 278 3.61 -20.22 1.70
N CYS A 279 4.09 -19.02 1.41
CA CYS A 279 4.20 -18.46 0.07
C CYS A 279 5.45 -17.58 0.01
N ASP A 280 5.72 -17.00 -1.15
CA ASP A 280 6.87 -16.12 -1.38
C ASP A 280 6.61 -15.19 -2.58
N ASP A 281 7.58 -14.31 -2.90
CA ASP A 281 7.47 -13.37 -4.03
C ASP A 281 7.87 -14.02 -5.37
N THR A 282 7.98 -15.36 -5.45
CA THR A 282 8.22 -16.01 -6.74
C THR A 282 6.97 -16.02 -7.60
N LYS A 283 7.15 -16.29 -8.90
CA LYS A 283 6.04 -16.36 -9.85
C LYS A 283 5.00 -17.40 -9.36
N PRO A 284 3.73 -17.01 -9.17
CA PRO A 284 2.71 -17.93 -8.69
C PRO A 284 2.47 -19.06 -9.70
N PRO A 285 2.04 -20.25 -9.22
CA PRO A 285 1.65 -21.33 -10.12
C PRO A 285 0.42 -20.95 -10.95
N LYS A 286 0.22 -21.61 -12.09
CA LYS A 286 -0.96 -21.39 -12.95
C LYS A 286 -2.27 -21.54 -12.17
N GLU A 287 -2.34 -22.55 -11.31
CA GLU A 287 -3.44 -22.77 -10.37
C GLU A 287 -3.17 -22.04 -9.05
N ASN A 288 -3.25 -20.71 -9.07
CA ASN A 288 -2.96 -19.88 -7.89
C ASN A 288 -4.14 -19.88 -6.91
N LYS A 289 -4.18 -20.85 -5.99
CA LYS A 289 -5.19 -20.93 -4.93
C LYS A 289 -5.11 -19.79 -3.89
N ALA A 290 -3.99 -19.07 -3.82
CA ALA A 290 -3.80 -17.93 -2.93
C ALA A 290 -4.19 -16.59 -3.59
N PHE A 291 -4.74 -16.60 -4.79
CA PHE A 291 -5.20 -15.40 -5.45
C PHE A 291 -6.50 -14.88 -4.82
N PHE A 292 -6.49 -13.61 -4.44
CA PHE A 292 -7.66 -12.83 -4.04
C PHE A 292 -7.70 -11.50 -4.80
N LYS A 293 -8.87 -11.13 -5.35
CA LYS A 293 -9.12 -9.80 -5.92
C LYS A 293 -9.99 -8.98 -4.97
N PRO A 294 -9.52 -7.84 -4.46
CA PRO A 294 -10.38 -6.87 -3.77
C PRO A 294 -11.28 -6.14 -4.78
N VAL A 295 -12.53 -5.93 -4.39
CA VAL A 295 -13.55 -5.25 -5.20
C VAL A 295 -14.29 -4.26 -4.31
N LEU A 296 -14.35 -2.99 -4.73
CA LEU A 296 -15.13 -1.98 -4.03
C LEU A 296 -16.63 -2.31 -4.10
N ILE A 297 -17.30 -2.30 -2.96
CA ILE A 297 -18.76 -2.56 -2.85
C ILE A 297 -19.51 -1.41 -2.16
N GLY A 298 -18.84 -0.27 -2.00
CA GLY A 298 -19.35 0.95 -1.39
C GLY A 298 -18.20 1.89 -1.04
N GLU A 299 -18.51 3.01 -0.40
CA GLU A 299 -17.52 4.07 -0.15
C GLU A 299 -16.36 3.68 0.77
N LYS A 300 -16.51 2.64 1.61
CA LYS A 300 -15.49 2.23 2.61
C LYS A 300 -15.38 0.71 2.76
N LYS A 301 -16.02 -0.04 1.86
CA LYS A 301 -16.17 -1.48 1.98
C LYS A 301 -15.65 -2.18 0.74
N VAL A 302 -15.02 -3.32 0.96
CA VAL A 302 -14.57 -4.22 -0.09
C VAL A 302 -15.14 -5.61 0.11
N ALA A 303 -15.40 -6.29 -1.01
CA ALA A 303 -15.47 -7.74 -1.07
C ALA A 303 -14.12 -8.27 -1.55
N LEU A 304 -13.75 -9.46 -1.09
CA LEU A 304 -12.58 -10.18 -1.57
C LEU A 304 -13.06 -11.43 -2.31
N LYS A 305 -12.59 -11.63 -3.53
CA LYS A 305 -12.96 -12.79 -4.36
C LYS A 305 -11.76 -13.67 -4.64
N ASP A 306 -11.89 -14.98 -4.54
CA ASP A 306 -10.85 -15.88 -5.04
C ASP A 306 -10.81 -15.89 -6.58
N ARG A 307 -9.85 -16.63 -7.14
CA ARG A 307 -9.70 -16.80 -8.60
C ARG A 307 -10.93 -17.37 -9.32
N ASN A 308 -11.82 -18.05 -8.59
CA ASN A 308 -13.03 -18.67 -9.12
C ASN A 308 -14.27 -17.79 -8.91
N GLY A 309 -14.11 -16.58 -8.35
CA GLY A 309 -15.20 -15.65 -8.08
C GLY A 309 -15.99 -15.97 -6.81
N ASN A 310 -15.50 -16.85 -5.95
CA ASN A 310 -16.10 -17.12 -4.64
C ASN A 310 -15.74 -16.00 -3.67
N TYR A 311 -16.65 -15.68 -2.74
CA TYR A 311 -16.47 -14.57 -1.83
C TYR A 311 -15.82 -15.02 -0.54
N LEU A 312 -14.82 -14.26 -0.07
CA LEU A 312 -14.39 -14.30 1.31
C LEU A 312 -15.52 -13.81 2.20
N ARG A 313 -15.70 -14.52 3.31
CA ARG A 313 -16.71 -14.28 4.33
C ARG A 313 -16.08 -14.42 5.70
N VAL A 314 -16.72 -13.82 6.70
CA VAL A 314 -16.36 -13.97 8.11
C VAL A 314 -17.61 -14.23 8.93
N THR A 315 -17.54 -15.16 9.87
CA THR A 315 -18.65 -15.47 10.79
C THR A 315 -18.71 -14.46 11.93
N HIS A 316 -19.91 -13.98 12.26
CA HIS A 316 -20.14 -12.98 13.32
C HIS A 316 -20.55 -13.62 14.66
N TYR A 317 -20.81 -14.93 14.71
CA TYR A 317 -21.20 -15.67 15.92
C TYR A 317 -20.69 -17.13 15.90
N GLY A 318 -20.84 -17.82 17.03
CA GLY A 318 -20.56 -19.25 17.16
C GLY A 318 -19.12 -19.59 17.54
N ILE A 319 -18.80 -20.89 17.57
CA ILE A 319 -17.48 -21.39 18.00
C ILE A 319 -16.33 -21.02 17.04
N HIS A 320 -16.68 -20.65 15.79
CA HIS A 320 -15.74 -20.19 14.78
C HIS A 320 -15.84 -18.68 14.55
N TRP A 321 -16.38 -17.93 15.51
CA TRP A 321 -16.49 -16.47 15.45
C TRP A 321 -15.18 -15.82 14.95
N GLY A 322 -15.31 -14.88 14.02
CA GLY A 322 -14.17 -14.15 13.45
C GLY A 322 -13.25 -14.96 12.52
N VAL A 323 -13.56 -16.22 12.19
CA VAL A 323 -12.75 -17.03 11.28
C VAL A 323 -13.19 -16.78 9.82
N PRO A 324 -12.24 -16.47 8.91
CA PRO A 324 -12.54 -16.28 7.49
C PRO A 324 -12.78 -17.60 6.74
N TYR A 325 -13.69 -17.59 5.77
CA TYR A 325 -14.00 -18.73 4.90
C TYR A 325 -14.47 -18.28 3.52
N LEU A 326 -14.48 -19.19 2.55
CA LEU A 326 -14.89 -18.93 1.17
C LEU A 326 -16.27 -19.54 0.93
N ALA A 327 -17.12 -18.84 0.18
CA ALA A 327 -18.42 -19.34 -0.24
C ALA A 327 -18.72 -19.03 -1.70
N LYS A 328 -19.39 -19.98 -2.38
CA LYS A 328 -19.90 -19.77 -3.73
C LYS A 328 -20.97 -18.66 -3.72
N PRO A 329 -21.05 -17.83 -4.77
CA PRO A 329 -22.11 -16.83 -4.91
C PRO A 329 -23.52 -17.43 -4.78
N SER A 330 -23.74 -18.65 -5.28
CA SER A 330 -25.02 -19.36 -5.20
C SER A 330 -25.39 -19.83 -3.78
N TYR A 331 -24.41 -19.93 -2.88
CA TYR A 331 -24.63 -20.35 -1.50
C TYR A 331 -24.92 -19.17 -0.57
N ILE A 332 -24.37 -17.98 -0.85
CA ILE A 332 -24.50 -16.78 0.00
C ILE A 332 -25.96 -16.47 0.41
N PRO A 333 -26.98 -16.50 -0.48
CA PRO A 333 -28.36 -16.22 -0.08
C PRO A 333 -28.95 -17.25 0.90
N LYS A 334 -28.39 -18.46 0.93
CA LYS A 334 -28.80 -19.57 1.81
C LYS A 334 -28.00 -19.61 3.10
N ASP A 335 -26.91 -18.85 3.14
CA ASP A 335 -25.97 -18.82 4.26
C ASP A 335 -26.46 -17.89 5.35
N SER A 336 -27.46 -18.35 6.11
CA SER A 336 -28.02 -17.65 7.25
C SER A 336 -27.33 -18.02 8.58
N ALA A 337 -26.35 -18.92 8.54
CA ALA A 337 -25.64 -19.36 9.74
C ALA A 337 -24.67 -18.28 10.23
N ASN A 338 -24.57 -18.12 11.56
CA ASN A 338 -23.57 -17.26 12.21
C ASN A 338 -23.55 -15.78 11.77
N ALA A 339 -24.63 -15.28 11.16
CA ALA A 339 -24.76 -13.91 10.64
C ALA A 339 -23.56 -13.43 9.81
N ALA A 340 -23.00 -14.31 8.97
CA ALA A 340 -21.77 -14.02 8.26
C ALA A 340 -21.90 -12.89 7.23
N SER A 341 -20.81 -12.14 7.02
CA SER A 341 -20.73 -11.06 6.03
C SER A 341 -19.58 -11.30 5.03
N SER A 342 -19.71 -10.73 3.83
CA SER A 342 -18.64 -10.63 2.82
C SER A 342 -18.05 -9.21 2.74
N GLU A 343 -18.35 -8.38 3.73
CA GLU A 343 -18.01 -6.96 3.74
C GLU A 343 -16.82 -6.73 4.67
N PHE A 344 -15.74 -6.22 4.10
CA PHE A 344 -14.52 -5.89 4.82
C PHE A 344 -14.19 -4.41 4.69
N ILE A 345 -13.46 -3.89 5.66
CA ILE A 345 -12.90 -2.54 5.71
C ILE A 345 -11.39 -2.68 5.60
N ILE A 346 -10.81 -1.88 4.70
CA ILE A 346 -9.37 -1.82 4.43
C ILE A 346 -8.76 -0.50 4.93
N SER A 347 -7.43 -0.42 5.02
CA SER A 347 -6.75 0.85 5.31
C SER A 347 -6.98 1.88 4.20
N ARG A 348 -6.96 3.16 4.57
CA ARG A 348 -7.31 4.26 3.67
C ARG A 348 -6.40 4.33 2.45
N GLU A 349 -5.10 4.13 2.65
CA GLU A 349 -4.09 4.18 1.59
C GLU A 349 -4.36 3.09 0.54
N PHE A 350 -4.73 1.87 0.97
CA PHE A 350 -5.08 0.78 0.07
C PHE A 350 -6.41 1.03 -0.63
N GLN A 351 -7.35 1.67 0.06
CA GLN A 351 -8.64 2.04 -0.50
C GLN A 351 -8.49 3.10 -1.60
N ASP A 352 -7.69 4.14 -1.36
CA ASP A 352 -7.42 5.21 -2.32
C ASP A 352 -6.72 4.65 -3.57
N TRP A 353 -5.76 3.72 -3.38
CA TRP A 353 -5.16 2.98 -4.49
C TRP A 353 -6.17 2.13 -5.25
N LEU A 354 -7.01 1.36 -4.55
CA LEU A 354 -8.01 0.49 -5.17
C LEU A 354 -9.04 1.32 -5.97
N ALA A 355 -9.45 2.47 -5.44
CA ALA A 355 -10.32 3.41 -6.14
C ALA A 355 -9.68 3.96 -7.41
N LEU A 356 -8.39 4.36 -7.34
CA LEU A 356 -7.65 4.84 -8.50
C LEU A 356 -7.56 3.80 -9.62
N ILE A 357 -7.21 2.55 -9.29
CA ILE A 357 -7.11 1.50 -10.31
C ILE A 357 -8.48 1.06 -10.82
N SER A 358 -9.52 1.09 -9.98
CA SER A 358 -10.88 0.73 -10.37
C SER A 358 -11.55 1.82 -11.22
N ALA A 359 -11.20 3.10 -11.01
CA ALA A 359 -11.64 4.20 -11.86
C ALA A 359 -11.13 4.04 -13.31
N ASN A 360 -9.99 3.38 -13.49
CA ASN A 360 -9.46 3.01 -14.81
C ASN A 360 -10.10 1.73 -15.38
N GLU A 361 -10.80 0.93 -14.58
CA GLU A 361 -11.59 -0.22 -15.07
C GLU A 361 -12.97 0.22 -15.61
N GLY A 362 -13.40 1.47 -15.36
CA GLY A 362 -14.65 2.06 -15.86
C GLY A 362 -14.50 2.71 -17.24
N ASP A 363 -15.43 2.38 -18.16
CA ASP A 363 -15.67 2.94 -19.50
C ASP A 363 -14.54 3.73 -20.16
N ASN A 364 -13.64 3.06 -20.93
CA ASN A 364 -12.73 3.63 -21.95
C ASN A 364 -12.56 5.17 -21.90
N LEU A 365 -12.08 5.68 -20.76
CA LEU A 365 -11.98 7.11 -20.59
C LEU A 365 -10.85 7.62 -21.48
N PRO A 366 -11.01 8.77 -22.15
CA PRO A 366 -10.01 9.29 -23.08
C PRO A 366 -8.65 9.65 -22.44
N PHE A 367 -8.53 9.52 -21.11
CA PHE A 367 -7.34 9.88 -20.33
C PHE A 367 -7.02 8.79 -19.29
N CYS A 368 -5.74 8.43 -19.15
CA CYS A 368 -5.21 7.58 -18.08
C CYS A 368 -4.15 8.33 -17.26
N PRO A 369 -4.23 8.34 -15.90
CA PRO A 369 -5.34 7.81 -15.12
C PRO A 369 -6.62 8.61 -15.36
N ALA A 370 -7.77 7.94 -15.25
CA ALA A 370 -9.08 8.52 -15.27
C ALA A 370 -9.13 9.71 -14.29
N PRO A 371 -9.64 10.88 -14.72
CA PRO A 371 -9.88 11.97 -13.78
C PRO A 371 -10.89 11.47 -12.75
N GLY A 372 -10.43 11.21 -11.53
CA GLY A 372 -11.28 10.74 -10.44
C GLY A 372 -12.46 11.69 -10.26
N ASP A 373 -13.65 11.13 -10.01
CA ASP A 373 -14.85 11.93 -9.77
C ASP A 373 -14.61 12.82 -8.54
N PRO A 374 -14.77 14.15 -8.63
CA PRO A 374 -14.68 15.01 -7.46
C PRO A 374 -15.72 14.56 -6.45
N ARG A 375 -15.28 14.15 -5.26
CA ARG A 375 -16.18 13.82 -4.15
C ARG A 375 -17.16 14.99 -3.95
N PRO A 376 -18.48 14.75 -3.77
CA PRO A 376 -19.36 15.75 -3.20
C PRO A 376 -18.90 16.03 -1.76
N ASP A 377 -18.68 17.29 -1.44
CA ASP A 377 -18.28 17.79 -0.11
C ASP A 377 -19.29 17.46 1.00
#